data_AF-A0AAD4C442-F1
#
_entry.id   AF-A0AAD4C442-F1
#
_cell.length_a   1.000
_cell.length_b   1.000
_cell.length_c   1.000
_cell.angle_alpha   90.00
_cell.angle_beta   90.00
_cell.angle_gamma   90.00
#
_symmetry.space_group_name_H-M   'P 1'
#
loop_
_entity.id
_entity.type
_entity.pdbx_description
1 polymer ?
#
loop_
_entity_poly.entity_id
_entity_poly.type
_entity_poly.pdbx_seq_one_letter_code
_entity_poly.pdbx_strand_id
1 'polypeptide(L)'
;MMNCQANHTPSKRICVIGAGAASLAVLKYLSQTSYFQSGSWSVIAYESRSKVGGIWCPAPPTDNPPLTPLYDSLTTNLPHPVMGYTEYPFPPSTPLFPVAATVQTYLESYASHFNLIPLIRFNVTVTHATWIRNHWRVTISTGEALEFDNLVVANGHYRLPNVPDIPGLDHWITTNMASHSAWYRRPLEFGRKILVVGGGPSGKDIAGEMRNHVRTVIHSVSGSVSQDDGLFKQRGRPLRFYDDGRVLFEQGIIEENIDHCILATGFQMDLPFFDDDTIRIGNVPLHPPLPPDLYNSRYHIFPLAKYLFPLQSHYPVCSVAFMTLLYRVVPFPIAEAQARAIVRAFADPASLDLEQEADRVLSRSRALIAAGASSPVQLAKAWRVCEAEQWDYRDELFAYAAESGDCPATKVTAWEKEMYANKFILRTAWVELEKENESQRWVEGIGEGGIQEWVEMMYRLLRYARDSEEPGEQRREFNEPSRQGSKA
;
A
#
# COMPACT_ATOMS: atom_id res chain seq x y z
N MET A 1 -20.60 -14.50 48.19
CA MET A 1 -21.17 -13.24 47.68
C MET A 1 -20.72 -13.09 46.24
N MET A 2 -21.66 -13.20 45.30
CA MET A 2 -21.40 -12.99 43.87
C MET A 2 -21.07 -11.52 43.65
N ASN A 3 -19.87 -11.24 43.14
CA ASN A 3 -19.48 -9.89 42.77
C ASN A 3 -20.26 -9.51 41.52
N CYS A 4 -21.17 -8.54 41.67
CA CYS A 4 -21.87 -7.90 40.57
C CYS A 4 -20.82 -7.23 39.67
N GLN A 5 -20.64 -7.74 38.45
CA GLN A 5 -19.92 -7.00 37.42
C GLN A 5 -20.71 -5.71 37.18
N ALA A 6 -20.14 -4.57 37.59
CA ALA A 6 -20.66 -3.28 37.20
C ALA A 6 -20.67 -3.24 35.67
N ASN A 7 -21.83 -2.98 35.06
CA ASN A 7 -21.97 -2.70 33.64
C ASN A 7 -21.21 -1.39 33.34
N HIS A 8 -19.90 -1.47 33.16
CA HIS A 8 -19.08 -0.34 32.76
C HIS A 8 -19.37 -0.08 31.28
N THR A 9 -20.22 0.91 31.02
CA THR A 9 -20.44 1.39 29.64
C THR A 9 -19.16 2.11 29.22
N PRO A 10 -18.53 1.73 28.09
CA PRO A 10 -17.30 2.37 27.66
C PRO A 10 -17.53 3.87 27.43
N SER A 11 -16.58 4.70 27.83
CA SER A 11 -16.63 6.15 27.59
C SER A 11 -16.27 6.54 26.16
N LYS A 12 -15.68 5.61 25.39
CA LYS A 12 -15.40 5.78 23.96
C LYS A 12 -15.61 4.49 23.18
N ARG A 13 -16.37 4.55 22.09
CA ARG A 13 -16.57 3.47 21.13
C ARG A 13 -15.88 3.80 19.82
N ILE A 14 -15.04 2.90 19.34
CA ILE A 14 -14.21 3.10 18.15
C ILE A 14 -14.57 2.05 17.11
N CYS A 15 -14.97 2.50 15.92
CA CYS A 15 -15.17 1.64 14.76
C CYS A 15 -13.95 1.69 13.84
N VAL A 16 -13.48 0.53 13.39
CA VAL A 16 -12.44 0.40 12.36
C VAL A 16 -13.06 -0.23 11.12
N ILE A 17 -12.89 0.38 9.95
CA ILE A 17 -13.42 -0.16 8.68
C ILE A 17 -12.32 -0.94 7.96
N GLY A 18 -12.52 -2.25 7.81
CA GLY A 18 -11.60 -3.21 7.21
C GLY A 18 -10.74 -3.96 8.23
N ALA A 19 -10.17 -5.09 7.82
CA ALA A 19 -9.17 -5.89 8.55
C ALA A 19 -7.95 -6.22 7.68
N GLY A 20 -7.55 -5.27 6.82
CA GLY A 20 -6.28 -5.32 6.09
C GLY A 20 -5.08 -4.98 6.98
N ALA A 21 -3.89 -4.91 6.38
CA ALA A 21 -2.65 -4.58 7.09
C ALA A 21 -2.79 -3.30 7.96
N ALA A 22 -3.27 -2.19 7.37
CA ALA A 22 -3.48 -0.95 8.10
C ALA A 22 -4.34 -1.10 9.37
N SER A 23 -5.47 -1.82 9.25
CA SER A 23 -6.36 -2.09 10.38
C SER A 23 -5.70 -2.95 11.45
N LEU A 24 -4.90 -3.96 11.06
CA LEU A 24 -4.21 -4.80 12.04
C LEU A 24 -3.23 -3.97 12.88
N ALA A 25 -2.53 -3.02 12.27
CA ALA A 25 -1.66 -2.11 12.99
C ALA A 25 -2.45 -1.29 14.02
N VAL A 26 -3.54 -0.60 13.61
CA VAL A 26 -4.30 0.24 14.55
C VAL A 26 -5.02 -0.56 15.63
N LEU A 27 -5.54 -1.74 15.31
CA LEU A 27 -6.15 -2.65 16.29
C LEU A 27 -5.14 -3.09 17.34
N LYS A 28 -3.89 -3.42 16.95
CA LYS A 28 -2.81 -3.76 17.90
C LYS A 28 -2.52 -2.62 18.86
N TYR A 29 -2.34 -1.40 18.37
CA TYR A 29 -2.02 -0.28 19.25
C TYR A 29 -3.21 0.14 20.12
N LEU A 30 -4.44 0.13 19.58
CA LEU A 30 -5.64 0.40 20.37
C LEU A 30 -5.84 -0.63 21.49
N SER A 31 -5.68 -1.93 21.19
CA SER A 31 -5.89 -3.01 22.17
C SER A 31 -4.85 -3.03 23.30
N GLN A 32 -3.68 -2.46 23.07
CA GLN A 32 -2.60 -2.35 24.06
C GLN A 32 -2.71 -1.11 24.95
N THR A 33 -3.60 -0.17 24.65
CA THR A 33 -3.79 1.03 25.48
C THR A 33 -4.37 0.68 26.86
N SER A 34 -4.01 1.46 27.87
CA SER A 34 -4.64 1.40 29.19
C SER A 34 -6.15 1.69 29.12
N TYR A 35 -6.59 2.50 28.16
CA TYR A 35 -8.00 2.79 27.91
C TYR A 35 -8.79 1.55 27.47
N PHE A 36 -8.23 0.74 26.57
CA PHE A 36 -8.87 -0.52 26.16
C PHE A 36 -8.82 -1.56 27.28
N GLN A 37 -7.66 -1.72 27.93
CA GLN A 37 -7.48 -2.69 29.01
C GLN A 37 -8.38 -2.43 30.23
N SER A 38 -8.65 -1.16 30.54
CA SER A 38 -9.59 -0.77 31.60
C SER A 38 -11.07 -0.90 31.21
N GLY A 39 -11.38 -1.14 29.93
CA GLY A 39 -12.74 -1.13 29.40
C GLY A 39 -13.30 0.27 29.17
N SER A 40 -12.50 1.33 29.34
CA SER A 40 -12.91 2.71 29.05
C SER A 40 -13.14 2.91 27.55
N TRP A 41 -12.31 2.27 26.71
CA TRP A 41 -12.50 2.24 25.26
C TRP A 41 -12.96 0.86 24.81
N SER A 42 -13.94 0.84 23.90
CA SER A 42 -14.33 -0.37 23.18
C SER A 42 -14.02 -0.20 21.69
N VAL A 43 -13.50 -1.26 21.07
CA VAL A 43 -13.03 -1.23 19.69
C VAL A 43 -13.66 -2.39 18.95
N ILE A 44 -14.16 -2.13 17.75
CA ILE A 44 -14.67 -3.15 16.84
C ILE A 44 -14.28 -2.81 15.41
N ALA A 45 -13.79 -3.80 14.68
CA ALA A 45 -13.53 -3.72 13.26
C ALA A 45 -14.60 -4.48 12.47
N TYR A 46 -14.99 -3.94 11.33
CA TYR A 46 -15.88 -4.61 10.38
C TYR A 46 -15.12 -4.96 9.10
N GLU A 47 -15.07 -6.24 8.78
CA GLU A 47 -14.41 -6.76 7.59
C GLU A 47 -15.45 -7.46 6.70
N SER A 48 -15.55 -6.99 5.46
CA SER A 48 -16.45 -7.53 4.44
C SER A 48 -16.17 -8.99 4.09
N ARG A 49 -14.91 -9.42 4.23
CA ARG A 49 -14.42 -10.76 3.87
C ARG A 49 -14.39 -11.68 5.09
N SER A 50 -14.11 -12.95 4.85
CA SER A 50 -14.05 -13.99 5.89
C SER A 50 -12.71 -14.09 6.63
N LYS A 51 -11.70 -13.31 6.21
CA LYS A 51 -10.33 -13.35 6.73
C LYS A 51 -9.70 -11.96 6.76
N VAL A 52 -8.69 -11.81 7.62
CA VAL A 52 -7.79 -10.65 7.62
C VAL A 52 -6.89 -10.64 6.39
N GLY A 53 -6.19 -9.53 6.16
CA GLY A 53 -5.10 -9.43 5.19
C GLY A 53 -5.38 -8.50 4.01
N GLY A 54 -6.64 -8.12 3.80
CA GLY A 54 -7.02 -7.13 2.79
C GLY A 54 -6.60 -7.56 1.38
N ILE A 55 -5.75 -6.76 0.72
CA ILE A 55 -5.25 -7.07 -0.64
C ILE A 55 -4.47 -8.40 -0.70
N TRP A 56 -3.83 -8.81 0.40
CA TRP A 56 -3.03 -10.04 0.45
C TRP A 56 -3.90 -11.29 0.56
N CYS A 57 -5.17 -11.12 0.97
CA CYS A 57 -6.09 -12.24 1.04
C CYS A 57 -6.55 -12.58 -0.39
N PRO A 58 -6.24 -13.78 -0.92
CA PRO A 58 -6.51 -14.13 -2.30
C PRO A 58 -8.02 -14.25 -2.57
N ALA A 59 -8.45 -13.92 -3.79
CA ALA A 59 -9.80 -14.12 -4.28
C ALA A 59 -9.82 -14.30 -5.81
N PRO A 60 -10.77 -15.09 -6.35
CA PRO A 60 -10.95 -15.17 -7.80
C PRO A 60 -11.31 -13.80 -8.39
N PRO A 61 -10.96 -13.53 -9.67
CA PRO A 61 -11.25 -12.26 -10.34
C PRO A 61 -12.69 -12.22 -10.87
N THR A 62 -13.68 -12.63 -10.07
CA THR A 62 -15.08 -12.78 -10.51
C THR A 62 -15.96 -11.59 -10.12
N ASP A 63 -15.63 -10.88 -9.05
CA ASP A 63 -16.35 -9.67 -8.63
C ASP A 63 -16.06 -8.48 -9.56
N ASN A 64 -16.93 -7.47 -9.54
CA ASN A 64 -16.78 -6.26 -10.33
C ASN A 64 -16.90 -5.00 -9.43
N PRO A 65 -15.78 -4.35 -9.06
CA PRO A 65 -14.39 -4.78 -9.29
C PRO A 65 -13.97 -5.96 -8.38
N PRO A 66 -12.91 -6.72 -8.74
CA PRO A 66 -12.39 -7.84 -7.97
C PRO A 66 -12.07 -7.47 -6.53
N LEU A 67 -12.23 -8.41 -5.60
CA LEU A 67 -11.95 -8.18 -4.18
C LEU A 67 -10.47 -7.91 -3.88
N THR A 68 -9.57 -8.39 -4.74
CA THR A 68 -8.14 -8.10 -4.69
C THR A 68 -7.56 -8.06 -6.11
N PRO A 69 -6.55 -7.22 -6.37
CA PRO A 69 -5.79 -7.24 -7.62
C PRO A 69 -4.61 -8.24 -7.61
N LEU A 70 -4.50 -9.10 -6.58
CA LEU A 70 -3.43 -10.08 -6.46
C LEU A 70 -3.37 -11.03 -7.67
N TYR A 71 -2.17 -11.38 -8.12
CA TYR A 71 -1.91 -12.41 -9.14
C TYR A 71 -0.95 -13.49 -8.61
N ASP A 72 -0.99 -14.66 -9.24
CA ASP A 72 -0.39 -15.90 -8.73
C ASP A 72 1.13 -15.79 -8.57
N SER A 73 1.79 -15.09 -9.49
CA SER A 73 3.25 -14.89 -9.51
C SER A 73 3.73 -13.69 -8.68
N LEU A 74 2.82 -13.00 -7.97
CA LEU A 74 3.18 -11.80 -7.21
C LEU A 74 4.14 -12.15 -6.06
N THR A 75 5.33 -11.58 -6.13
CA THR A 75 6.25 -11.45 -5.00
C THR A 75 6.31 -10.00 -4.54
N THR A 76 6.67 -9.79 -3.28
CA THR A 76 6.84 -8.43 -2.74
C THR A 76 7.85 -7.64 -3.58
N ASN A 77 7.59 -6.34 -3.76
CA ASN A 77 8.50 -5.42 -4.44
C ASN A 77 9.47 -4.69 -3.49
N LEU A 78 9.45 -5.07 -2.21
CA LEU A 78 10.31 -4.59 -1.14
C LEU A 78 10.88 -5.82 -0.42
N PRO A 79 12.14 -5.77 0.05
CA PRO A 79 12.65 -6.83 0.91
C PRO A 79 11.81 -6.88 2.19
N HIS A 80 11.37 -8.07 2.59
CA HIS A 80 10.44 -8.22 3.72
C HIS A 80 10.96 -7.64 5.06
N PRO A 81 12.27 -7.57 5.36
CA PRO A 81 12.76 -6.91 6.58
C PRO A 81 12.45 -5.41 6.60
N VAL A 82 12.47 -4.74 5.44
CA VAL A 82 12.05 -3.33 5.31
C VAL A 82 10.52 -3.22 5.38
N MET A 83 9.81 -4.18 4.77
CA MET A 83 8.35 -4.14 4.64
C MET A 83 7.61 -4.50 5.93
N GLY A 84 8.14 -5.36 6.80
CA GLY A 84 7.45 -5.93 7.95
C GLY A 84 7.12 -4.95 9.07
N TYR A 85 6.21 -5.34 9.96
CA TYR A 85 5.98 -4.62 11.22
C TYR A 85 7.18 -4.72 12.14
N THR A 86 7.53 -3.60 12.78
CA THR A 86 8.75 -3.46 13.58
C THR A 86 8.76 -4.40 14.79
N GLU A 87 7.59 -4.58 15.43
CA GLU A 87 7.44 -5.41 16.63
C GLU A 87 7.09 -6.88 16.33
N TYR A 88 7.01 -7.26 15.06
CA TYR A 88 6.70 -8.63 14.65
C TYR A 88 7.35 -8.94 13.30
N PRO A 89 8.64 -9.31 13.26
CA PRO A 89 9.33 -9.61 12.01
C PRO A 89 8.74 -10.85 11.31
N PHE A 90 9.02 -10.98 10.01
CA PHE A 90 8.72 -12.21 9.28
C PHE A 90 9.50 -13.41 9.88
N PRO A 91 8.98 -14.65 9.75
CA PRO A 91 9.67 -15.84 10.25
C PRO A 91 11.09 -15.98 9.69
N PRO A 92 12.02 -16.60 10.45
CA PRO A 92 13.36 -16.91 9.96
C PRO A 92 13.33 -17.70 8.63
N SER A 93 14.38 -17.56 7.84
CA SER A 93 14.52 -18.21 6.53
C SER A 93 13.45 -17.89 5.48
N THR A 94 12.66 -16.83 5.69
CA THR A 94 11.72 -16.34 4.67
C THR A 94 12.51 -15.85 3.44
N PRO A 95 12.13 -16.17 2.19
CA PRO A 95 12.76 -15.60 1.00
C PRO A 95 12.74 -14.07 1.05
N LEU A 96 13.84 -13.39 0.70
CA LEU A 96 13.97 -11.94 0.90
C LEU A 96 12.83 -11.14 0.25
N PHE A 97 12.38 -11.58 -0.93
CA PHE A 97 11.19 -11.06 -1.60
C PHE A 97 10.12 -12.15 -1.69
N PRO A 98 9.35 -12.40 -0.62
CA PRO A 98 8.50 -13.57 -0.58
C PRO A 98 7.28 -13.43 -1.49
N VAL A 99 6.66 -14.57 -1.82
CA VAL A 99 5.38 -14.63 -2.55
C VAL A 99 4.25 -14.05 -1.71
N ALA A 100 3.19 -13.59 -2.37
CA ALA A 100 2.02 -12.99 -1.72
C ALA A 100 1.40 -13.87 -0.62
N ALA A 101 1.34 -15.19 -0.83
CA ALA A 101 0.81 -16.13 0.14
C ALA A 101 1.57 -16.09 1.47
N THR A 102 2.89 -15.89 1.45
CA THR A 102 3.71 -15.73 2.66
C THR A 102 3.34 -14.46 3.42
N VAL A 103 3.04 -13.36 2.72
CA VAL A 103 2.60 -12.11 3.35
C VAL A 103 1.21 -12.27 3.97
N GLN A 104 0.30 -12.99 3.31
CA GLN A 104 -1.01 -13.33 3.89
C GLN A 104 -0.85 -14.14 5.18
N THR A 105 -0.05 -15.20 5.17
CA THR A 105 0.23 -16.01 6.37
C THR A 105 0.83 -15.15 7.47
N TYR A 106 1.78 -14.27 7.14
CA TYR A 106 2.36 -13.32 8.09
C TYR A 106 1.32 -12.42 8.76
N LEU A 107 0.36 -11.87 7.99
CA LEU A 107 -0.71 -11.03 8.54
C LEU A 107 -1.71 -11.83 9.39
N GLU A 108 -2.02 -13.07 9.02
CA GLU A 108 -2.82 -14.00 9.84
C GLU A 108 -2.11 -14.34 11.16
N SER A 109 -0.79 -14.58 11.10
CA SER A 109 0.05 -14.82 12.28
C SER A 109 0.15 -13.57 13.17
N TYR A 110 0.30 -12.38 12.60
CA TYR A 110 0.28 -11.11 13.34
C TYR A 110 -1.06 -10.92 14.09
N ALA A 111 -2.18 -11.10 13.39
CA ALA A 111 -3.50 -10.97 13.99
C ALA A 111 -3.73 -11.99 15.13
N SER A 112 -3.22 -13.21 14.98
CA SER A 112 -3.28 -14.25 16.00
C SER A 112 -2.37 -13.95 17.19
N HIS A 113 -1.12 -13.55 16.93
CA HIS A 113 -0.10 -13.25 17.95
C HIS A 113 -0.55 -12.14 18.90
N PHE A 114 -1.14 -11.06 18.37
CA PHE A 114 -1.67 -9.95 19.17
C PHE A 114 -3.13 -10.13 19.60
N ASN A 115 -3.72 -11.32 19.39
CA ASN A 115 -5.11 -11.63 19.74
C ASN A 115 -6.14 -10.60 19.22
N LEU A 116 -6.02 -10.22 17.94
CA LEU A 116 -6.86 -9.17 17.33
C LEU A 116 -8.17 -9.72 16.77
N ILE A 117 -8.24 -11.02 16.48
CA ILE A 117 -9.41 -11.68 15.89
C ILE A 117 -10.72 -11.42 16.66
N PRO A 118 -10.76 -11.44 18.01
CA PRO A 118 -11.98 -11.13 18.76
C PRO A 118 -12.52 -9.70 18.55
N LEU A 119 -11.68 -8.78 18.07
CA LEU A 119 -12.06 -7.39 17.79
C LEU A 119 -12.67 -7.22 16.39
N ILE A 120 -12.72 -8.27 15.58
CA ILE A 120 -13.09 -8.21 14.17
C ILE A 120 -14.40 -8.97 13.92
N ARG A 121 -15.35 -8.30 13.27
CA ARG A 121 -16.57 -8.91 12.72
C ARG A 121 -16.38 -9.15 11.23
N PHE A 122 -16.10 -10.40 10.86
CA PHE A 122 -15.96 -10.85 9.48
C PHE A 122 -17.31 -11.03 8.78
N ASN A 123 -17.28 -11.01 7.45
CA ASN A 123 -18.47 -11.07 6.59
C ASN A 123 -19.49 -9.96 6.89
N VAL A 124 -19.01 -8.81 7.37
CA VAL A 124 -19.83 -7.65 7.68
C VAL A 124 -19.27 -6.45 6.94
N THR A 125 -20.05 -5.93 6.00
CA THR A 125 -19.67 -4.75 5.23
C THR A 125 -20.26 -3.52 5.92
N VAL A 126 -19.44 -2.47 6.11
CA VAL A 126 -19.96 -1.14 6.43
C VAL A 126 -20.54 -0.56 5.15
N THR A 127 -21.84 -0.27 5.17
CA THR A 127 -22.59 0.22 4.01
C THR A 127 -22.84 1.72 4.08
N HIS A 128 -22.86 2.30 5.29
CA HIS A 128 -23.04 3.73 5.47
C HIS A 128 -22.38 4.21 6.77
N ALA A 129 -21.81 5.41 6.76
CA ALA A 129 -21.28 6.10 7.93
C ALA A 129 -21.58 7.60 7.80
N THR A 130 -22.17 8.20 8.82
CA THR A 130 -22.51 9.62 8.82
C THR A 130 -22.41 10.20 10.23
N TRP A 131 -22.08 11.48 10.34
CA TRP A 131 -21.96 12.16 11.63
C TRP A 131 -23.31 12.74 12.08
N ILE A 132 -23.86 12.21 13.17
CA ILE A 132 -25.18 12.59 13.70
C ILE A 132 -25.11 12.71 15.22
N ARG A 133 -25.60 13.84 15.77
CA ARG A 133 -25.77 14.05 17.22
C ARG A 133 -24.48 13.76 18.03
N ASN A 134 -23.33 14.22 17.53
CA ASN A 134 -22.00 14.04 18.12
C ASN A 134 -21.43 12.62 18.09
N HIS A 135 -21.97 11.74 17.25
CA HIS A 135 -21.43 10.39 17.04
C HIS A 135 -21.42 10.04 15.54
N TRP A 136 -20.57 9.10 15.17
CA TRP A 136 -20.66 8.39 13.90
C TRP A 136 -21.75 7.32 13.99
N ARG A 137 -22.80 7.46 13.18
CA ARG A 137 -23.75 6.39 12.94
C ARG A 137 -23.25 5.53 11.78
N VAL A 138 -22.85 4.29 12.10
CA VAL A 138 -22.34 3.31 11.14
C VAL A 138 -23.40 2.24 10.91
N THR A 139 -23.85 2.11 9.66
CA THR A 139 -24.76 1.04 9.22
C THR A 139 -23.95 -0.09 8.59
N ILE A 140 -24.26 -1.31 8.99
CA ILE A 140 -23.62 -2.52 8.47
C ILE A 140 -24.56 -3.33 7.57
N SER A 141 -24.03 -4.33 6.87
CA SER A 141 -24.75 -5.13 5.88
C SER A 141 -25.93 -5.94 6.42
N THR A 142 -26.08 -6.08 7.74
CA THR A 142 -27.28 -6.65 8.38
C THR A 142 -28.44 -5.66 8.49
N GLY A 143 -28.22 -4.38 8.17
CA GLY A 143 -29.15 -3.28 8.38
C GLY A 143 -29.08 -2.66 9.78
N GLU A 144 -28.27 -3.22 10.67
CA GLU A 144 -28.03 -2.66 12.01
C GLU A 144 -27.26 -1.34 11.90
N ALA A 145 -27.68 -0.33 12.67
CA ALA A 145 -27.01 0.96 12.80
C ALA A 145 -26.47 1.14 14.21
N LEU A 146 -25.18 1.41 14.32
CA LEU A 146 -24.42 1.49 15.57
C LEU A 146 -23.76 2.86 15.71
N GLU A 147 -23.67 3.35 16.94
CA GLU A 147 -23.11 4.66 17.25
C GLU A 147 -21.69 4.53 17.82
N PHE A 148 -20.78 5.35 17.30
CA PHE A 148 -19.36 5.38 17.66
C PHE A 148 -18.87 6.81 17.88
N ASP A 149 -17.96 7.01 18.81
CA ASP A 149 -17.33 8.32 19.04
C ASP A 149 -16.24 8.59 18.00
N ASN A 150 -15.54 7.53 17.59
CA ASN A 150 -14.43 7.62 16.67
C ASN A 150 -14.53 6.57 15.55
N LEU A 151 -14.07 6.97 14.36
CA LEU A 151 -14.01 6.13 13.18
C LEU A 151 -12.58 6.07 12.64
N VAL A 152 -12.10 4.88 12.32
CA VAL A 152 -10.83 4.68 11.60
C VAL A 152 -11.13 4.04 10.25
N VAL A 153 -10.81 4.76 9.18
CA VAL A 153 -11.03 4.35 7.81
C VAL A 153 -9.76 3.71 7.26
N ALA A 154 -9.76 2.39 7.14
CA ALA A 154 -8.63 1.58 6.70
C ALA A 154 -9.03 0.56 5.60
N ASN A 155 -9.99 0.94 4.75
CA ASN A 155 -10.54 0.11 3.67
C ASN A 155 -9.59 -0.06 2.47
N GLY A 156 -8.49 0.70 2.42
CA GLY A 156 -7.52 0.66 1.33
C GLY A 156 -7.97 1.37 0.05
N HIS A 157 -7.08 1.42 -0.95
CA HIS A 157 -7.30 2.20 -2.18
C HIS A 157 -6.76 1.49 -3.44
N TYR A 158 -6.67 0.15 -3.41
CA TYR A 158 -6.21 -0.68 -4.53
C TYR A 158 -7.28 -1.67 -5.02
N ARG A 159 -8.55 -1.24 -5.02
CA ARG A 159 -9.68 -2.04 -5.51
C ARG A 159 -10.32 -1.46 -6.76
N LEU A 160 -10.74 -0.18 -6.74
CA LEU A 160 -11.44 0.45 -7.86
C LEU A 160 -10.46 0.81 -8.99
N PRO A 161 -10.56 0.21 -10.19
CA PRO A 161 -9.62 0.44 -11.30
C PRO A 161 -9.56 1.91 -11.77
N ASN A 162 -8.36 2.39 -12.09
CA ASN A 162 -8.16 3.71 -12.69
C ASN A 162 -8.09 3.58 -14.21
N VAL A 163 -9.23 3.66 -14.90
CA VAL A 163 -9.28 3.67 -16.37
C VAL A 163 -9.04 5.10 -16.89
N PRO A 164 -8.05 5.33 -17.77
CA PRO A 164 -7.80 6.65 -18.34
C PRO A 164 -8.83 6.97 -19.45
N ASP A 165 -9.20 8.25 -19.56
CA ASP A 165 -10.01 8.74 -20.68
C ASP A 165 -9.13 8.90 -21.93
N ILE A 166 -9.17 7.91 -22.82
CA ILE A 166 -8.41 7.88 -24.07
C ILE A 166 -9.38 7.53 -25.20
N PRO A 167 -9.45 8.33 -26.28
CA PRO A 167 -10.36 8.05 -27.38
C PRO A 167 -10.24 6.61 -27.92
N GLY A 168 -11.37 5.92 -27.97
CA GLY A 168 -11.49 4.53 -28.45
C GLY A 168 -11.23 3.44 -27.39
N LEU A 169 -10.68 3.76 -26.22
CA LEU A 169 -10.40 2.77 -25.19
C LEU A 169 -11.68 2.11 -24.64
N ASP A 170 -12.75 2.89 -24.47
CA ASP A 170 -14.04 2.36 -24.02
C ASP A 170 -14.57 1.27 -24.95
N HIS A 171 -14.41 1.45 -26.26
CA HIS A 171 -14.80 0.43 -27.24
C HIS A 171 -14.02 -0.86 -27.01
N TRP A 172 -12.69 -0.78 -26.87
CA TRP A 172 -11.85 -1.95 -26.57
C TRP A 172 -12.23 -2.67 -25.28
N ILE A 173 -12.61 -1.93 -24.23
CA ILE A 173 -13.07 -2.53 -22.98
C ILE A 173 -14.40 -3.26 -23.23
N THR A 174 -15.36 -2.63 -23.90
CA THR A 174 -16.69 -3.23 -24.16
C THR A 174 -16.64 -4.45 -25.10
N THR A 175 -15.64 -4.54 -25.97
CA THR A 175 -15.42 -5.67 -26.88
C THR A 175 -14.42 -6.70 -26.33
N ASN A 176 -13.99 -6.57 -25.07
CA ASN A 176 -12.99 -7.41 -24.41
C ASN A 176 -11.59 -7.43 -25.07
N MET A 177 -11.26 -6.44 -25.91
CA MET A 177 -9.89 -6.21 -26.39
C MET A 177 -9.01 -5.48 -25.37
N ALA A 178 -9.59 -4.95 -24.29
CA ALA A 178 -8.86 -4.39 -23.17
C ALA A 178 -9.42 -4.88 -21.83
N SER A 179 -8.52 -5.12 -20.87
CA SER A 179 -8.86 -5.42 -19.49
C SER A 179 -7.95 -4.64 -18.54
N HIS A 180 -8.39 -4.43 -17.29
CA HIS A 180 -7.53 -3.82 -16.27
C HIS A 180 -6.75 -4.89 -15.50
N SER A 181 -5.56 -4.54 -15.02
CA SER A 181 -4.70 -5.43 -14.23
C SER A 181 -5.34 -5.92 -12.92
N ALA A 182 -6.48 -5.35 -12.51
CA ALA A 182 -7.23 -5.80 -11.34
C ALA A 182 -7.82 -7.21 -11.52
N TRP A 183 -8.13 -7.58 -12.77
CA TRP A 183 -8.63 -8.91 -13.14
C TRP A 183 -7.51 -9.88 -13.54
N TYR A 184 -6.27 -9.39 -13.65
CA TYR A 184 -5.14 -10.26 -13.97
C TYR A 184 -4.88 -11.23 -12.79
N ARG A 185 -4.64 -12.50 -13.12
CA ARG A 185 -4.25 -13.53 -12.14
C ARG A 185 -3.02 -14.29 -12.57
N ARG A 186 -2.95 -14.58 -13.86
CA ARG A 186 -1.91 -15.36 -14.51
C ARG A 186 -1.93 -15.02 -16.00
N PRO A 187 -0.85 -15.30 -16.72
CA PRO A 187 -0.79 -15.06 -18.15
C PRO A 187 -1.85 -15.92 -18.85
N LEU A 188 -2.71 -15.28 -19.64
CA LEU A 188 -3.68 -15.95 -20.51
C LEU A 188 -3.23 -15.81 -21.96
N GLU A 189 -3.71 -16.71 -22.82
CA GLU A 189 -3.49 -16.62 -24.25
C GLU A 189 -4.34 -15.50 -24.86
N PHE A 190 -3.80 -14.29 -24.86
CA PHE A 190 -4.42 -13.08 -25.40
C PHE A 190 -4.05 -12.81 -26.86
N GLY A 191 -3.67 -13.84 -27.62
CA GLY A 191 -3.15 -13.70 -28.98
C GLY A 191 -1.63 -13.62 -29.05
N ARG A 192 -1.10 -13.04 -30.13
CA ARG A 192 0.34 -13.00 -30.43
C ARG A 192 1.00 -11.70 -29.99
N LYS A 193 0.28 -10.59 -30.00
CA LYS A 193 0.82 -9.26 -29.70
C LYS A 193 -0.07 -8.52 -28.70
N ILE A 194 0.48 -8.24 -27.53
CA ILE A 194 -0.26 -7.53 -26.47
C ILE A 194 0.34 -6.16 -26.19
N LEU A 195 -0.48 -5.28 -25.63
CA LEU A 195 -0.09 -4.01 -25.06
C LEU A 195 -0.28 -4.04 -23.54
N VAL A 196 0.71 -3.65 -22.77
CA VAL A 196 0.61 -3.40 -21.32
C VAL A 196 0.81 -1.91 -21.07
N VAL A 197 -0.19 -1.21 -20.54
CA VAL A 197 -0.14 0.25 -20.31
C VAL A 197 0.09 0.54 -18.83
N GLY A 198 1.24 1.09 -18.48
CA GLY A 198 1.57 1.54 -17.12
C GLY A 198 2.99 1.14 -16.69
N GLY A 199 3.74 2.10 -16.12
CA GLY A 199 5.12 1.88 -15.64
C GLY A 199 5.26 1.53 -14.16
N GLY A 200 4.14 1.30 -13.45
CA GLY A 200 4.14 0.89 -12.04
C GLY A 200 4.53 -0.59 -11.86
N PRO A 201 4.56 -1.10 -10.60
CA PRO A 201 4.91 -2.49 -10.31
C PRO A 201 4.14 -3.52 -11.13
N SER A 202 2.80 -3.46 -11.12
CA SER A 202 1.97 -4.41 -11.89
C SER A 202 2.27 -4.36 -13.40
N GLY A 203 2.52 -3.19 -13.97
CA GLY A 203 2.82 -3.08 -15.40
C GLY A 203 4.15 -3.70 -15.76
N LYS A 204 5.17 -3.56 -14.90
CA LYS A 204 6.48 -4.20 -15.08
C LYS A 204 6.39 -5.71 -14.93
N ASP A 205 5.73 -6.19 -13.88
CA ASP A 205 5.57 -7.62 -13.61
C ASP A 205 4.79 -8.31 -14.73
N ILE A 206 3.62 -7.77 -15.11
CA ILE A 206 2.79 -8.34 -16.17
C ILE A 206 3.51 -8.29 -17.52
N ALA A 207 4.17 -7.17 -17.87
CA ALA A 207 4.92 -7.10 -19.12
C ALA A 207 6.09 -8.10 -19.15
N GLY A 208 6.78 -8.30 -18.03
CA GLY A 208 7.86 -9.27 -17.87
C GLY A 208 7.37 -10.71 -17.96
N GLU A 209 6.27 -11.05 -17.27
CA GLU A 209 5.66 -12.38 -17.30
C GLU A 209 5.19 -12.72 -18.71
N MET A 210 4.47 -11.81 -19.37
CA MET A 210 3.92 -12.05 -20.71
C MET A 210 5.00 -12.24 -21.79
N ARG A 211 6.26 -11.82 -21.58
CA ARG A 211 7.38 -12.10 -22.51
C ARG A 211 7.54 -13.60 -22.81
N ASN A 212 7.19 -14.46 -21.85
CA ASN A 212 7.30 -15.92 -22.00
C ASN A 212 6.02 -16.57 -22.55
N HIS A 213 4.93 -15.82 -22.74
CA HIS A 213 3.61 -16.35 -23.09
C HIS A 213 3.08 -15.85 -24.44
N VAL A 214 3.55 -14.71 -24.93
CA VAL A 214 3.13 -14.15 -26.23
C VAL A 214 4.32 -13.80 -27.10
N ARG A 215 4.09 -13.72 -28.41
CA ARG A 215 5.15 -13.43 -29.39
C ARG A 215 5.67 -12.01 -29.26
N THR A 216 4.84 -11.02 -28.95
CA THR A 216 5.25 -9.62 -28.87
C THR A 216 4.57 -8.93 -27.71
N VAL A 217 5.36 -8.22 -26.90
CA VAL A 217 4.85 -7.40 -25.79
C VAL A 217 5.24 -5.96 -26.06
N ILE A 218 4.26 -5.06 -26.08
CA ILE A 218 4.48 -3.63 -26.02
C ILE A 218 4.25 -3.17 -24.58
N HIS A 219 5.27 -2.66 -23.92
CA HIS A 219 5.15 -2.02 -22.62
C HIS A 219 5.11 -0.50 -22.79
N SER A 220 3.93 0.09 -22.57
CA SER A 220 3.73 1.53 -22.63
C SER A 220 3.97 2.18 -21.27
N VAL A 221 4.87 3.15 -21.23
CA VAL A 221 5.24 3.91 -20.03
C VAL A 221 5.22 5.39 -20.39
N SER A 222 4.41 6.20 -19.71
CA SER A 222 4.34 7.64 -19.97
C SER A 222 5.70 8.31 -19.81
N GLY A 223 6.11 9.11 -20.80
CA GLY A 223 7.41 9.80 -20.81
C GLY A 223 8.62 8.92 -21.10
N SER A 224 8.45 7.63 -21.40
CA SER A 224 9.57 6.80 -21.85
C SER A 224 10.01 7.14 -23.28
N VAL A 225 11.28 6.89 -23.56
CA VAL A 225 11.78 6.87 -24.94
C VAL A 225 11.32 5.58 -25.60
N SER A 226 10.76 5.69 -26.80
CA SER A 226 10.36 4.50 -27.55
C SER A 226 11.60 3.74 -28.01
N GLN A 227 11.64 2.44 -27.72
CA GLN A 227 12.75 1.56 -28.05
C GLN A 227 12.27 0.15 -28.35
N ASP A 228 13.01 -0.56 -29.20
CA ASP A 228 12.72 -1.94 -29.60
C ASP A 228 13.86 -2.84 -29.13
N ASP A 229 13.52 -3.86 -28.34
CA ASP A 229 14.40 -4.93 -27.89
C ASP A 229 13.84 -6.26 -28.41
N GLY A 230 14.12 -6.53 -29.69
CA GLY A 230 13.60 -7.68 -30.41
C GLY A 230 12.07 -7.71 -30.43
N LEU A 231 11.48 -8.66 -29.70
CA LEU A 231 10.03 -8.87 -29.59
C LEU A 231 9.39 -8.14 -28.41
N PHE A 232 10.18 -7.43 -27.61
CA PHE A 232 9.70 -6.56 -26.56
C PHE A 232 9.91 -5.10 -26.95
N LYS A 233 8.85 -4.33 -26.91
CA LYS A 233 8.83 -2.94 -27.37
C LYS A 233 8.46 -2.03 -26.22
N GLN A 234 9.13 -0.90 -26.08
CA GLN A 234 8.73 0.14 -25.16
C GLN A 234 8.17 1.33 -25.94
N ARG A 235 7.04 1.86 -25.48
CA ARG A 235 6.37 3.01 -26.11
C ARG A 235 6.02 4.07 -25.07
N GLY A 236 5.85 5.30 -25.55
CA GLY A 236 5.30 6.41 -24.76
C GLY A 236 3.83 6.21 -24.41
N ARG A 237 3.14 7.27 -23.97
CA ARG A 237 1.71 7.18 -23.59
C ARG A 237 0.81 6.91 -24.81
N PRO A 238 -0.21 6.05 -24.71
CA PRO A 238 -1.22 5.91 -25.75
C PRO A 238 -2.09 7.17 -25.84
N LEU A 239 -2.39 7.59 -27.06
CA LEU A 239 -3.20 8.77 -27.38
C LEU A 239 -4.55 8.40 -28.01
N ARG A 240 -4.65 7.25 -28.68
CA ARG A 240 -5.89 6.76 -29.30
C ARG A 240 -5.84 5.25 -29.53
N PHE A 241 -6.96 4.58 -29.32
CA PHE A 241 -7.21 3.20 -29.70
C PHE A 241 -8.14 3.17 -30.92
N TYR A 242 -7.86 2.30 -31.89
CA TYR A 242 -8.67 2.11 -33.10
C TYR A 242 -9.30 0.71 -33.09
N ASP A 243 -10.48 0.56 -33.68
CA ASP A 243 -11.27 -0.69 -33.65
C ASP A 243 -10.59 -1.85 -34.39
N ASP A 244 -9.61 -1.57 -35.24
CA ASP A 244 -8.82 -2.54 -36.01
C ASP A 244 -7.55 -3.03 -35.30
N GLY A 245 -7.44 -2.81 -33.98
CA GLY A 245 -6.28 -3.23 -33.19
C GLY A 245 -5.06 -2.33 -33.32
N ARG A 246 -5.20 -1.13 -33.91
CA ARG A 246 -4.15 -0.11 -33.89
C ARG A 246 -4.19 0.75 -32.63
N VAL A 247 -3.03 1.21 -32.18
CA VAL A 247 -2.89 2.20 -31.10
C VAL A 247 -1.89 3.27 -31.51
N LEU A 248 -2.31 4.54 -31.43
CA LEU A 248 -1.45 5.72 -31.60
C LEU A 248 -0.82 6.06 -30.25
N PHE A 249 0.49 6.29 -30.23
CA PHE A 249 1.26 6.70 -29.07
C PHE A 249 1.81 8.12 -29.25
N GLU A 250 2.36 8.68 -28.17
CA GLU A 250 3.20 9.87 -28.22
C GLU A 250 4.29 9.76 -29.30
N GLN A 251 4.74 10.89 -29.82
CA GLN A 251 5.70 10.99 -30.93
C GLN A 251 5.17 10.44 -32.27
N GLY A 252 3.85 10.23 -32.40
CA GLY A 252 3.21 9.84 -33.66
C GLY A 252 3.39 8.36 -34.02
N ILE A 253 3.92 7.54 -33.11
CA ILE A 253 4.16 6.12 -33.35
C ILE A 253 2.83 5.37 -33.35
N ILE A 254 2.63 4.50 -34.34
CA ILE A 254 1.47 3.62 -34.42
C ILE A 254 1.94 2.17 -34.33
N GLU A 255 1.35 1.41 -33.42
CA GLU A 255 1.49 -0.05 -33.41
C GLU A 255 0.19 -0.67 -33.90
N GLU A 256 0.32 -1.64 -34.80
CA GLU A 256 -0.81 -2.34 -35.42
C GLU A 256 -0.93 -3.77 -34.92
N ASN A 257 -2.10 -4.38 -35.16
CA ASN A 257 -2.38 -5.79 -34.84
C ASN A 257 -2.14 -6.12 -33.37
N ILE A 258 -2.56 -5.24 -32.45
CA ILE A 258 -2.58 -5.53 -31.02
C ILE A 258 -3.85 -6.35 -30.74
N ASP A 259 -3.66 -7.57 -30.26
CA ASP A 259 -4.73 -8.53 -29.98
C ASP A 259 -5.45 -8.21 -28.66
N HIS A 260 -4.70 -7.70 -27.66
CA HIS A 260 -5.25 -7.34 -26.36
C HIS A 260 -4.44 -6.27 -25.64
N CYS A 261 -5.11 -5.44 -24.83
CA CYS A 261 -4.49 -4.44 -23.97
C CYS A 261 -4.76 -4.72 -22.48
N ILE A 262 -3.70 -4.77 -21.67
CA ILE A 262 -3.80 -4.82 -20.21
C ILE A 262 -3.48 -3.43 -19.64
N LEU A 263 -4.48 -2.77 -19.08
CA LEU A 263 -4.36 -1.50 -18.39
C LEU A 263 -3.82 -1.73 -16.97
N ALA A 264 -2.52 -1.49 -16.77
CA ALA A 264 -1.87 -1.45 -15.46
C ALA A 264 -1.79 0.00 -14.94
N THR A 265 -2.91 0.71 -15.01
CA THR A 265 -3.00 2.17 -14.83
C THR A 265 -3.33 2.60 -13.39
N GLY A 266 -3.26 1.67 -12.44
CA GLY A 266 -3.43 1.95 -11.01
C GLY A 266 -4.89 1.95 -10.56
N PHE A 267 -5.17 2.61 -9.44
CA PHE A 267 -6.47 2.54 -8.77
C PHE A 267 -6.94 3.91 -8.30
N GLN A 268 -8.23 4.01 -8.05
CA GLN A 268 -8.93 5.18 -7.53
C GLN A 268 -9.14 5.01 -6.03
N MET A 269 -9.11 6.13 -5.29
CA MET A 269 -9.65 6.16 -3.93
C MET A 269 -11.17 6.07 -3.99
N ASP A 270 -11.73 5.25 -3.11
CA ASP A 270 -13.16 5.01 -3.04
C ASP A 270 -13.57 4.79 -1.58
N LEU A 271 -14.67 5.42 -1.19
CA LEU A 271 -15.22 5.43 0.17
C LEU A 271 -16.74 5.32 0.09
N PRO A 272 -17.26 4.18 -0.38
CA PRO A 272 -18.65 4.06 -0.82
C PRO A 272 -19.67 4.11 0.34
N PHE A 273 -19.18 4.12 1.58
CA PHE A 273 -20.00 4.21 2.78
C PHE A 273 -20.19 5.65 3.27
N PHE A 274 -19.51 6.64 2.72
CA PHE A 274 -19.80 8.04 3.04
C PHE A 274 -20.74 8.65 2.00
N ASP A 275 -21.64 9.52 2.44
CA ASP A 275 -22.46 10.36 1.58
C ASP A 275 -21.73 11.66 1.23
N ASP A 276 -22.28 12.39 0.25
CA ASP A 276 -21.74 13.68 -0.19
C ASP A 276 -21.80 14.77 0.90
N ASP A 277 -22.66 14.58 1.92
CA ASP A 277 -22.76 15.45 3.08
C ASP A 277 -21.62 15.22 4.09
N THR A 278 -21.03 14.02 4.10
CA THR A 278 -19.86 13.68 4.92
C THR A 278 -18.56 13.97 4.18
N ILE A 279 -18.47 13.58 2.90
CA ILE A 279 -17.30 13.79 2.07
C ILE A 279 -17.72 14.07 0.63
N ARG A 280 -17.32 15.24 0.11
CA ARG A 280 -17.66 15.61 -1.27
C ARG A 280 -16.88 14.75 -2.26
N ILE A 281 -17.58 14.08 -3.16
CA ILE A 281 -16.94 13.37 -4.27
C ILE A 281 -16.66 14.36 -5.41
N GLY A 282 -15.39 14.52 -5.78
CA GLY A 282 -15.01 15.35 -6.91
C GLY A 282 -13.68 16.07 -6.78
N ASN A 283 -13.39 16.94 -7.76
CA ASN A 283 -12.14 17.70 -7.77
C ASN A 283 -12.09 18.66 -6.58
N VAL A 284 -10.92 18.72 -5.93
CA VAL A 284 -10.65 19.70 -4.90
C VAL A 284 -10.59 21.09 -5.55
N PRO A 285 -11.33 22.09 -5.02
CA PRO A 285 -11.22 23.46 -5.52
C PRO A 285 -9.80 23.99 -5.33
N LEU A 286 -9.37 24.90 -6.20
CA LEU A 286 -8.09 25.59 -6.03
C LEU A 286 -8.13 26.41 -4.72
N HIS A 287 -7.19 26.14 -3.83
CA HIS A 287 -6.99 26.79 -2.53
C HIS A 287 -5.67 27.59 -2.56
N PRO A 288 -5.49 28.72 -1.83
CA PRO A 288 -6.09 29.07 -0.52
C PRO A 288 -7.36 29.95 -0.55
N PRO A 289 -8.17 29.96 0.55
CA PRO A 289 -7.98 29.24 1.82
C PRO A 289 -8.27 27.73 1.70
N LEU A 290 -8.02 26.95 2.77
CA LEU A 290 -8.42 25.54 2.81
C LEU A 290 -9.94 25.42 2.59
N PRO A 291 -10.40 24.39 1.85
CA PRO A 291 -11.83 24.19 1.68
C PRO A 291 -12.48 23.81 3.02
N PRO A 292 -13.73 24.24 3.27
CA PRO A 292 -14.44 23.94 4.52
C PRO A 292 -14.93 22.50 4.62
N ASP A 293 -15.06 21.81 3.48
CA ASP A 293 -15.49 20.42 3.38
C ASP A 293 -14.29 19.49 3.13
N LEU A 294 -14.48 18.20 3.45
CA LEU A 294 -13.57 17.13 3.05
C LEU A 294 -13.92 16.67 1.63
N TYR A 295 -12.91 16.44 0.80
CA TYR A 295 -13.05 15.97 -0.57
C TYR A 295 -12.41 14.59 -0.73
N ASN A 296 -13.12 13.68 -1.40
CA ASN A 296 -12.55 12.49 -2.02
C ASN A 296 -12.59 12.71 -3.53
N SER A 297 -11.43 13.00 -4.14
CA SER A 297 -11.39 13.15 -5.59
C SER A 297 -11.41 11.79 -6.29
N ARG A 298 -10.22 11.26 -6.46
CA ARG A 298 -9.87 9.98 -7.11
C ARG A 298 -8.46 9.61 -6.69
N TYR A 299 -7.65 10.63 -6.39
CA TYR A 299 -6.24 10.49 -6.09
C TYR A 299 -5.90 10.76 -4.62
N HIS A 300 -6.66 11.58 -3.90
CA HIS A 300 -6.41 11.84 -2.49
C HIS A 300 -7.71 12.19 -1.74
N ILE A 301 -7.62 12.12 -0.43
CA ILE A 301 -8.57 12.74 0.50
C ILE A 301 -7.94 14.04 0.99
N PHE A 302 -8.68 15.14 0.97
CA PHE A 302 -8.13 16.46 1.27
C PHE A 302 -9.17 17.41 1.86
N PRO A 303 -8.82 18.27 2.83
CA PRO A 303 -7.50 18.43 3.45
C PRO A 303 -7.34 17.56 4.70
N LEU A 304 -6.15 16.97 4.88
CA LEU A 304 -5.83 16.12 6.03
C LEU A 304 -4.62 16.67 6.81
N ALA A 305 -4.80 16.95 8.10
CA ALA A 305 -3.72 17.10 9.08
C ALA A 305 -2.97 15.77 9.23
N LYS A 306 -1.64 15.82 9.24
CA LYS A 306 -0.75 14.65 9.31
C LYS A 306 -1.10 13.51 8.32
N TYR A 307 -1.78 13.79 7.21
CA TYR A 307 -2.37 12.80 6.29
C TYR A 307 -3.37 11.82 6.92
N LEU A 308 -3.91 12.15 8.10
CA LEU A 308 -4.79 11.29 8.90
C LEU A 308 -6.14 11.95 9.18
N PHE A 309 -6.14 13.18 9.69
CA PHE A 309 -7.31 13.79 10.30
C PHE A 309 -7.88 14.92 9.44
N PRO A 310 -9.18 14.93 9.12
CA PRO A 310 -9.73 15.88 8.16
C PRO A 310 -9.92 17.28 8.75
N LEU A 311 -9.29 18.27 8.10
CA LEU A 311 -9.36 19.68 8.44
C LEU A 311 -10.61 20.32 7.82
N GLN A 312 -11.78 20.01 8.39
CA GLN A 312 -13.09 20.48 7.93
C GLN A 312 -13.98 20.88 9.13
N SER A 313 -15.17 21.43 8.85
CA SER A 313 -16.04 22.04 9.87
C SER A 313 -17.32 21.26 10.26
N HIS A 314 -17.65 20.18 9.54
CA HIS A 314 -18.90 19.43 9.68
C HIS A 314 -18.89 18.49 10.90
N TYR A 315 -17.71 17.97 11.26
CA TYR A 315 -17.51 17.11 12.43
C TYR A 315 -16.13 17.33 13.07
N PRO A 316 -15.89 16.93 14.33
CA PRO A 316 -14.60 17.14 14.98
C PRO A 316 -13.45 16.46 14.22
N VAL A 317 -12.31 17.16 14.05
CA VAL A 317 -11.15 16.69 13.28
C VAL A 317 -10.67 15.31 13.74
N CYS A 318 -10.53 15.10 15.05
CA CYS A 318 -10.09 13.82 15.61
C CYS A 318 -11.22 12.77 15.75
N SER A 319 -12.44 13.03 15.27
CA SER A 319 -13.53 12.03 15.28
C SER A 319 -13.34 10.95 14.21
N VAL A 320 -12.58 11.22 13.15
CA VAL A 320 -12.26 10.24 12.10
C VAL A 320 -10.80 10.33 11.68
N ALA A 321 -10.19 9.18 11.40
CA ALA A 321 -8.84 9.09 10.86
C ALA A 321 -8.81 8.21 9.61
N PHE A 322 -8.08 8.63 8.58
CA PHE A 322 -7.87 7.85 7.35
C PHE A 322 -6.46 7.30 7.30
N MET A 323 -6.32 5.99 7.12
CA MET A 323 -5.02 5.33 7.21
C MET A 323 -4.44 4.96 5.84
N THR A 324 -3.10 5.02 5.76
CA THR A 324 -2.28 4.44 4.69
C THR A 324 -2.65 4.90 3.28
N LEU A 325 -2.99 6.17 3.13
CA LEU A 325 -3.32 6.79 1.83
C LEU A 325 -2.09 7.19 0.99
N LEU A 326 -0.91 7.18 1.61
CA LEU A 326 0.35 7.58 0.97
C LEU A 326 0.77 6.58 -0.11
N TYR A 327 1.42 7.11 -1.14
CA TYR A 327 1.87 6.37 -2.32
C TYR A 327 3.39 6.37 -2.44
N ARG A 328 3.95 5.26 -2.93
CA ARG A 328 5.40 4.96 -2.98
C ARG A 328 6.10 5.03 -1.62
N VAL A 329 5.46 4.43 -0.62
CA VAL A 329 6.01 4.31 0.74
C VAL A 329 6.14 2.83 1.14
N VAL A 330 6.76 2.57 2.29
CA VAL A 330 6.75 1.25 2.95
C VAL A 330 5.48 1.15 3.81
N PRO A 331 4.46 0.37 3.41
CA PRO A 331 3.11 0.55 3.94
C PRO A 331 2.92 0.09 5.39
N PHE A 332 3.53 -1.03 5.82
CA PHE A 332 3.26 -1.55 7.17
C PHE A 332 3.90 -0.68 8.27
N PRO A 333 5.17 -0.23 8.15
CA PRO A 333 5.73 0.69 9.15
C PRO A 333 5.07 2.07 9.15
N ILE A 334 4.55 2.53 8.00
CA ILE A 334 3.70 3.74 7.95
C ILE A 334 2.41 3.51 8.74
N ALA A 335 1.77 2.34 8.60
CA ALA A 335 0.57 2.01 9.35
C ALA A 335 0.82 1.98 10.86
N GLU A 336 1.99 1.50 11.33
CA GLU A 336 2.34 1.54 12.76
C GLU A 336 2.51 2.97 13.28
N ALA A 337 3.24 3.82 12.55
CA ALA A 337 3.42 5.22 12.92
C ALA A 337 2.07 5.96 12.97
N GLN A 338 1.22 5.74 11.96
CA GLN A 338 -0.12 6.30 11.89
C GLN A 338 -1.03 5.78 13.01
N ALA A 339 -0.97 4.49 13.34
CA ALA A 339 -1.74 3.90 14.43
C ALA A 339 -1.41 4.55 15.79
N ARG A 340 -0.12 4.75 16.09
CA ARG A 340 0.32 5.43 17.32
C ARG A 340 -0.17 6.88 17.38
N ALA A 341 -0.08 7.61 16.27
CA ALA A 341 -0.60 8.97 16.17
C ALA A 341 -2.13 9.04 16.35
N ILE A 342 -2.87 8.07 15.81
CA ILE A 342 -4.33 7.94 16.00
C ILE A 342 -4.66 7.74 17.47
N VAL A 343 -3.96 6.84 18.17
CA VAL A 343 -4.15 6.61 19.61
C VAL A 343 -3.97 7.92 20.40
N ARG A 344 -2.89 8.66 20.14
CA ARG A 344 -2.63 9.96 20.78
C ARG A 344 -3.76 10.96 20.54
N ALA A 345 -4.14 11.18 19.28
CA ALA A 345 -5.16 12.16 18.91
C ALA A 345 -6.55 11.79 19.43
N PHE A 346 -6.88 10.49 19.52
CA PHE A 346 -8.17 10.04 20.07
C PHE A 346 -8.23 10.18 21.60
N ALA A 347 -7.09 10.04 22.29
CA ALA A 347 -6.97 10.23 23.73
C ALA A 347 -6.98 11.71 24.12
N ASP A 348 -6.31 12.55 23.33
CA ASP A 348 -6.16 13.98 23.60
C ASP A 348 -6.30 14.76 22.28
N PRO A 349 -7.54 15.10 21.86
CA PRO A 349 -7.77 15.84 20.63
C PRO A 349 -7.09 17.22 20.60
N ALA A 350 -6.83 17.83 21.77
CA ALA A 350 -6.18 19.13 21.89
C ALA A 350 -4.67 19.06 21.61
N SER A 351 -4.08 17.85 21.58
CA SER A 351 -2.69 17.66 21.18
C SER A 351 -2.41 17.97 19.71
N LEU A 352 -3.45 18.03 18.86
CA LEU A 352 -3.31 18.36 17.45
C LEU A 352 -3.48 19.88 17.25
N ASP A 353 -2.37 20.58 17.00
CA ASP A 353 -2.37 22.01 16.66
C ASP A 353 -2.94 22.21 15.24
N LEU A 354 -4.24 22.53 15.18
CA LEU A 354 -4.96 22.65 13.91
C LEU A 354 -4.48 23.82 13.05
N GLU A 355 -3.98 24.89 13.66
CA GLU A 355 -3.48 26.06 12.93
C GLU A 355 -2.14 25.71 12.26
N GLN A 356 -1.22 25.11 13.03
CA GLN A 356 0.03 24.62 12.50
C GLN A 356 -0.16 23.55 11.41
N GLU A 357 -1.10 22.62 11.59
CA GLU A 357 -1.39 21.59 10.59
C GLU A 357 -2.00 22.19 9.31
N ALA A 358 -2.89 23.19 9.43
CA ALA A 358 -3.41 23.91 8.27
C ALA A 358 -2.28 24.62 7.49
N ASP A 359 -1.35 25.26 8.19
CA ASP A 359 -0.19 25.93 7.59
C ASP A 359 0.74 24.94 6.86
N ARG A 360 0.93 23.74 7.42
CA ARG A 360 1.70 22.66 6.76
C ARG A 360 1.02 22.19 5.49
N VAL A 361 -0.30 21.99 5.51
CA VAL A 361 -1.08 21.60 4.32
C VAL A 361 -1.00 22.66 3.23
N LEU A 362 -1.15 23.95 3.59
CA LEU A 362 -1.02 25.06 2.64
C LEU A 362 0.41 25.20 2.11
N SER A 363 1.42 24.99 2.95
CA SER A 363 2.82 25.06 2.55
C SER A 363 3.21 23.95 1.58
N ARG A 364 2.77 22.70 1.83
CA ARG A 364 2.94 21.60 0.88
C ARG A 364 2.24 21.90 -0.44
N SER A 365 1.01 22.42 -0.40
CA SER A 365 0.26 22.80 -1.59
C SER A 365 1.03 23.77 -2.47
N ARG A 366 1.59 24.84 -1.87
CA ARG A 366 2.43 25.82 -2.57
C ARG A 366 3.70 25.18 -3.16
N ALA A 367 4.36 24.30 -2.40
CA ALA A 367 5.56 23.60 -2.87
C ALA A 367 5.27 22.70 -4.09
N LEU A 368 4.16 21.97 -4.08
CA LEU A 368 3.77 21.11 -5.20
C LEU A 368 3.39 21.91 -6.45
N ILE A 369 2.69 23.05 -6.27
CA ILE A 369 2.39 23.97 -7.38
C ILE A 369 3.71 24.51 -7.97
N ALA A 370 4.65 24.96 -7.13
CA ALA A 370 5.96 25.42 -7.56
C ALA A 370 6.79 24.33 -8.27
N ALA A 371 6.59 23.06 -7.92
CA ALA A 371 7.18 21.90 -8.58
C ALA A 371 6.48 21.49 -9.90
N GLY A 372 5.47 22.23 -10.35
CA GLY A 372 4.83 22.03 -11.66
C GLY A 372 3.44 21.38 -11.63
N ALA A 373 2.81 21.21 -10.47
CA ALA A 373 1.42 20.76 -10.38
C ALA A 373 0.43 21.88 -10.79
N SER A 374 0.24 22.05 -12.10
CA SER A 374 -0.53 23.16 -12.71
C SER A 374 -2.05 22.98 -12.78
N SER A 375 -2.58 21.82 -12.37
CA SER A 375 -4.01 21.53 -12.36
C SER A 375 -4.43 20.79 -11.08
N PRO A 376 -5.72 20.86 -10.67
CA PRO A 376 -6.20 20.14 -9.49
C PRO A 376 -5.88 18.63 -9.50
N VAL A 377 -6.00 17.99 -10.67
CA VAL A 377 -5.69 16.57 -10.84
C VAL A 377 -4.19 16.29 -10.68
N GLN A 378 -3.31 17.15 -11.23
CA GLN A 378 -1.86 16.99 -11.04
C GLN A 378 -1.48 17.20 -9.58
N LEU A 379 -2.06 18.20 -8.91
CA LEU A 379 -1.84 18.46 -7.50
C LEU A 379 -2.29 17.27 -6.64
N ALA A 380 -3.50 16.74 -6.88
CA ALA A 380 -4.03 15.58 -6.17
C ALA A 380 -3.17 14.32 -6.34
N LYS A 381 -2.64 14.07 -7.56
CA LYS A 381 -1.72 12.97 -7.82
C LYS A 381 -0.39 13.13 -7.07
N ALA A 382 0.17 14.32 -7.06
CA ALA A 382 1.44 14.62 -6.41
C ALA A 382 1.32 14.63 -4.88
N TRP A 383 0.18 15.05 -4.35
CA TRP A 383 -0.09 15.21 -2.91
C TRP A 383 0.32 14.00 -2.08
N ARG A 384 -0.09 12.81 -2.52
CA ARG A 384 0.10 11.54 -1.81
C ARG A 384 1.48 10.91 -2.01
N VAL A 385 2.33 11.45 -2.89
CA VAL A 385 3.66 10.87 -3.18
C VAL A 385 4.63 11.33 -2.09
N CYS A 386 5.11 10.41 -1.27
CA CYS A 386 5.99 10.72 -0.14
C CYS A 386 7.25 9.83 -0.12
N GLU A 387 7.78 9.40 -1.26
CA GLU A 387 8.87 8.41 -1.33
C GLU A 387 10.12 8.81 -0.52
N ALA A 388 10.58 10.06 -0.66
CA ALA A 388 11.71 10.57 0.13
C ALA A 388 11.29 11.07 1.52
N GLU A 389 10.07 11.58 1.64
CA GLU A 389 9.55 12.25 2.84
C GLU A 389 9.00 11.28 3.89
N GLN A 390 8.76 10.02 3.54
CA GLN A 390 8.13 9.02 4.41
C GLN A 390 8.91 8.78 5.71
N TRP A 391 10.23 9.01 5.69
CA TRP A 391 11.07 8.78 6.86
C TRP A 391 10.86 9.85 7.92
N ASP A 392 10.94 11.12 7.52
CA ASP A 392 10.70 12.26 8.40
C ASP A 392 9.25 12.27 8.87
N TYR A 393 8.31 11.89 8.00
CA TYR A 393 6.92 11.70 8.38
C TYR A 393 6.75 10.63 9.47
N ARG A 394 7.40 9.46 9.35
CA ARG A 394 7.36 8.42 10.40
C ARG A 394 7.97 8.93 11.71
N ASP A 395 9.13 9.58 11.65
CA ASP A 395 9.81 10.13 12.83
C ASP A 395 8.94 11.20 13.52
N GLU A 396 8.26 12.05 12.75
CA GLU A 396 7.33 13.05 13.29
C GLU A 396 6.12 12.40 13.99
N LEU A 397 5.51 11.38 13.38
CA LEU A 397 4.40 10.67 13.99
C LEU A 397 4.80 9.93 15.27
N PHE A 398 6.00 9.32 15.30
CA PHE A 398 6.52 8.68 16.50
C PHE A 398 6.82 9.70 17.60
N ALA A 399 7.39 10.86 17.27
CA ALA A 399 7.61 11.93 18.22
C ALA A 399 6.30 12.44 18.81
N TYR A 400 5.31 12.75 17.95
CA TYR A 400 3.98 13.17 18.35
C TYR A 400 3.27 12.15 19.26
N ALA A 401 3.38 10.85 18.94
CA ALA A 401 2.82 9.81 19.79
C ALA A 401 3.56 9.67 21.14
N ALA A 402 4.89 9.82 21.15
CA ALA A 402 5.70 9.69 22.36
C ALA A 402 5.45 10.80 23.39
N GLU A 403 4.92 11.95 22.97
CA GLU A 403 4.52 13.05 23.87
C GLU A 403 3.42 12.65 24.87
N SER A 404 2.65 11.57 24.64
CA SER A 404 1.72 11.08 25.68
C SER A 404 2.44 10.44 26.86
N GLY A 405 3.67 9.98 26.69
CA GLY A 405 4.38 9.13 27.65
C GLY A 405 4.00 7.64 27.60
N ASP A 406 2.94 7.27 26.86
CA ASP A 406 2.46 5.88 26.74
C ASP A 406 3.14 5.09 25.61
N CYS A 407 3.85 5.79 24.72
CA CYS A 407 4.52 5.21 23.56
C CYS A 407 6.03 5.49 23.60
N PRO A 408 6.88 4.53 23.21
CA PRO A 408 8.32 4.77 23.15
C PRO A 408 8.66 5.76 22.03
N ALA A 409 9.63 6.64 22.29
CA ALA A 409 10.25 7.49 21.28
C ALA A 409 11.05 6.62 20.30
N THR A 410 10.42 6.27 19.18
CA THR A 410 11.01 5.46 18.11
C THR A 410 11.49 6.36 16.97
N LYS A 411 12.56 5.97 16.28
CA LYS A 411 12.99 6.59 15.02
C LYS A 411 13.24 5.54 13.96
N VAL A 412 13.06 5.94 12.71
CA VAL A 412 13.43 5.15 11.54
C VAL A 412 14.94 4.93 11.54
N THR A 413 15.34 3.68 11.38
CA THR A 413 16.75 3.30 11.38
C THR A 413 17.44 3.67 10.07
N ALA A 414 18.77 3.87 10.10
CA ALA A 414 19.52 4.21 8.91
C ALA A 414 19.49 3.09 7.84
N TRP A 415 19.55 1.83 8.27
CA TRP A 415 19.54 0.69 7.35
C TRP A 415 18.20 0.57 6.60
N GLU A 416 17.05 0.89 7.21
CA GLU A 416 15.76 0.87 6.51
C GLU A 416 15.78 1.83 5.30
N LYS A 417 16.30 3.05 5.52
CA LYS A 417 16.43 4.08 4.48
C LYS A 417 17.35 3.61 3.36
N GLU A 418 18.50 3.04 3.72
CA GLU A 418 19.49 2.55 2.75
C GLU A 418 18.99 1.34 1.95
N MET A 419 18.40 0.35 2.60
CA MET A 419 17.87 -0.85 1.92
C MET A 419 16.68 -0.50 1.04
N TYR A 420 15.83 0.44 1.43
CA TYR A 420 14.78 0.95 0.56
C TYR A 420 15.34 1.68 -0.67
N ALA A 421 16.41 2.48 -0.51
CA ALA A 421 17.06 3.16 -1.62
C ALA A 421 17.66 2.16 -2.63
N ASN A 422 18.22 1.04 -2.13
CA ASN A 422 18.82 -0.01 -2.96
C ASN A 422 17.87 -1.16 -3.32
N LYS A 423 16.56 -1.04 -3.07
CA LYS A 423 15.56 -2.11 -3.25
C LYS A 423 15.59 -2.76 -4.64
N PHE A 424 15.85 -1.99 -5.70
CA PHE A 424 15.90 -2.51 -7.07
C PHE A 424 17.16 -3.34 -7.31
N ILE A 425 18.32 -2.93 -6.76
CA ILE A 425 19.58 -3.69 -6.85
C ILE A 425 19.41 -5.01 -6.08
N LEU A 426 18.89 -4.94 -4.86
CA LEU A 426 18.56 -6.13 -4.05
C LEU A 426 17.63 -7.07 -4.82
N ARG A 427 16.59 -6.53 -5.45
CA ARG A 427 15.62 -7.34 -6.20
C ARG A 427 16.24 -8.02 -7.41
N THR A 428 17.02 -7.29 -8.20
CA THR A 428 17.70 -7.87 -9.38
C THR A 428 18.65 -8.99 -8.95
N ALA A 429 19.51 -8.74 -7.96
CA ALA A 429 20.44 -9.74 -7.47
C ALA A 429 19.72 -10.97 -6.88
N TRP A 430 18.61 -10.76 -6.15
CA TRP A 430 17.81 -11.85 -5.62
C TRP A 430 17.20 -12.73 -6.71
N VAL A 431 16.67 -12.12 -7.79
CA VAL A 431 16.12 -12.86 -8.93
C VAL A 431 17.18 -13.69 -9.63
N GLU A 432 18.42 -13.21 -9.75
CA GLU A 432 19.52 -14.02 -10.30
C GLU A 432 19.85 -15.21 -9.39
N LEU A 433 19.90 -15.02 -8.07
CA LEU A 433 20.09 -16.12 -7.11
C LEU A 433 18.96 -17.16 -7.18
N GLU A 434 17.72 -16.73 -7.43
CA GLU A 434 16.58 -17.64 -7.64
C GLU A 434 16.74 -18.47 -8.93
N LYS A 435 17.20 -17.84 -10.03
CA LYS A 435 17.48 -18.54 -11.29
C LYS A 435 18.60 -19.58 -11.14
N GLU A 436 19.61 -19.27 -10.33
CA GLU A 436 20.75 -20.16 -10.03
C GLU A 436 20.40 -21.23 -8.97
N ASN A 437 19.20 -21.20 -8.38
CA ASN A 437 18.77 -22.05 -7.25
C ASN A 437 19.64 -21.89 -5.98
N GLU A 438 20.25 -20.74 -5.79
CA GLU A 438 21.13 -20.44 -4.64
C GLU A 438 20.41 -19.62 -3.54
N SER A 439 19.26 -19.00 -3.85
CA SER A 439 18.56 -18.08 -2.94
C SER A 439 18.25 -18.67 -1.55
N GLN A 440 17.93 -19.97 -1.45
CA GLN A 440 17.63 -20.61 -0.16
C GLN A 440 18.85 -20.64 0.78
N ARG A 441 20.05 -20.89 0.25
CA ARG A 441 21.29 -20.91 1.06
C ARG A 441 21.63 -19.53 1.63
N TRP A 442 21.14 -18.46 1.01
CA TRP A 442 21.37 -17.10 1.47
C TRP A 442 20.55 -16.74 2.71
N VAL A 443 19.41 -17.42 2.93
CA VAL A 443 18.46 -17.09 4.00
C VAL A 443 18.32 -18.19 5.05
N GLU A 444 18.87 -19.39 4.82
CA GLU A 444 18.85 -20.49 5.78
C GLU A 444 19.42 -20.05 7.14
N GLY A 445 18.61 -20.18 8.20
CA GLY A 445 18.94 -19.75 9.57
C GLY A 445 18.89 -18.25 9.84
N ILE A 446 18.76 -17.41 8.80
CA ILE A 446 18.72 -15.95 8.96
C ILE A 446 17.40 -15.53 9.60
N GLY A 447 17.49 -14.69 10.64
CA GLY A 447 16.36 -14.15 11.38
C GLY A 447 16.13 -14.82 12.73
N GLU A 448 16.84 -15.92 13.05
CA GLU A 448 16.78 -16.56 14.37
C GLU A 448 17.38 -15.67 15.47
N GLY A 449 18.46 -14.96 15.16
CA GLY A 449 19.10 -13.97 16.05
C GLY A 449 18.50 -12.56 15.96
N GLY A 450 17.45 -12.37 15.16
CA GLY A 450 16.73 -11.11 15.02
C GLY A 450 17.12 -10.28 13.78
N ILE A 451 16.70 -9.01 13.78
CA ILE A 451 16.72 -8.18 12.56
C ILE A 451 18.12 -7.91 12.01
N GLN A 452 19.18 -7.93 12.85
CA GLN A 452 20.52 -7.60 12.38
C GLN A 452 21.08 -8.63 11.39
N GLU A 453 20.72 -9.91 11.51
CA GLU A 453 21.12 -10.94 10.55
C GLU A 453 20.57 -10.64 9.15
N TRP A 454 19.33 -10.14 9.08
CA TRP A 454 18.73 -9.68 7.81
C TRP A 454 19.46 -8.48 7.24
N VAL A 455 19.82 -7.52 8.09
CA VAL A 455 20.56 -6.31 7.68
C VAL A 455 21.92 -6.71 7.10
N GLU A 456 22.69 -7.53 7.80
CA GLU A 456 23.99 -8.03 7.35
C GLU A 456 23.88 -8.82 6.04
N MET A 457 22.88 -9.68 5.92
CA MET A 457 22.62 -10.45 4.70
C MET A 457 22.29 -9.54 3.51
N MET A 458 21.45 -8.52 3.68
CA MET A 458 21.15 -7.56 2.61
C MET A 458 22.40 -6.76 2.20
N TYR A 459 23.24 -6.32 3.15
CA TYR A 459 24.52 -5.69 2.81
C TYR A 459 25.46 -6.64 2.04
N ARG A 460 25.49 -7.94 2.40
CA ARG A 460 26.23 -8.96 1.64
C ARG A 460 25.69 -9.10 0.22
N LEU A 461 24.38 -9.08 0.04
CA LEU A 461 23.74 -9.16 -1.27
C LEU A 461 24.05 -7.93 -2.13
N LEU A 462 24.08 -6.73 -1.54
CA LEU A 462 24.50 -5.52 -2.24
C LEU A 462 25.95 -5.59 -2.72
N ARG A 463 26.87 -6.15 -1.92
CA ARG A 463 28.26 -6.37 -2.35
C ARG A 463 28.31 -7.35 -3.51
N TYR A 464 27.66 -8.51 -3.37
CA TYR A 464 27.57 -9.51 -4.44
C TYR A 464 27.03 -8.95 -5.75
N ALA A 465 26.01 -8.08 -5.69
CA ALA A 465 25.45 -7.42 -6.86
C ALA A 465 26.47 -6.51 -7.56
N ARG A 466 27.24 -5.72 -6.79
CA ARG A 466 28.26 -4.82 -7.32
C ARG A 466 29.44 -5.58 -7.93
N ASP A 467 29.90 -6.63 -7.25
CA ASP A 467 31.02 -7.46 -7.73
C ASP A 467 30.65 -8.26 -8.99
N SER A 468 29.35 -8.50 -9.22
CA SER A 468 28.84 -9.15 -10.43
C SER A 468 28.77 -8.22 -11.65
N GLU A 469 28.80 -6.90 -11.45
CA GLU A 469 28.84 -5.89 -12.51
C GLU A 469 30.28 -5.59 -12.99
N GLU A 470 31.32 -6.03 -12.27
CA GLU A 470 32.71 -5.89 -12.71
C GLU A 470 33.06 -6.92 -13.81
N PRO A 471 33.77 -6.53 -14.90
CA PRO A 471 34.17 -7.44 -15.97
C PRO A 471 34.99 -8.63 -15.42
N GLY A 472 34.59 -9.84 -15.82
CA GLY A 472 35.01 -11.11 -15.23
C GLY A 472 36.48 -11.50 -15.43
N GLU A 473 37.41 -10.82 -14.74
CA GLU A 473 38.80 -11.26 -14.60
C GLU A 473 39.20 -11.67 -13.16
N GLN A 474 38.33 -11.52 -12.16
CA GLN A 474 38.65 -11.92 -10.77
C GLN A 474 37.77 -13.05 -10.19
N ARG A 475 37.01 -13.77 -11.02
CA ARG A 475 36.29 -14.98 -10.58
C ARG A 475 37.19 -16.23 -10.57
N ARG A 476 38.34 -16.18 -9.90
CA ARG A 476 39.10 -17.37 -9.50
C ARG A 476 39.94 -17.06 -8.27
N GLU A 477 39.33 -17.20 -7.11
CA GLU A 477 39.95 -17.59 -5.84
C GLU A 477 38.94 -17.21 -4.76
N PHE A 478 38.20 -18.19 -4.25
CA PHE A 478 37.63 -18.26 -2.90
C PHE A 478 36.61 -19.39 -2.91
N ASN A 479 37.10 -20.61 -3.06
CA ASN A 479 36.41 -21.80 -2.57
C ASN A 479 37.44 -22.75 -1.98
N GLU A 480 37.14 -23.15 -0.74
CA GLU A 480 37.74 -24.18 0.14
C GLU A 480 38.77 -23.76 1.20
N PRO A 481 38.44 -23.95 2.51
CA PRO A 481 39.41 -24.24 3.54
C PRO A 481 39.75 -25.74 3.52
N SER A 482 40.98 -26.05 3.15
CA SER A 482 41.58 -27.39 3.19
C SER A 482 41.52 -28.01 4.60
N ARG A 483 40.76 -29.08 4.76
CA ARG A 483 40.90 -30.08 5.83
C ARG A 483 41.59 -31.33 5.27
N GLN A 484 42.80 -31.61 5.78
CA GLN A 484 43.49 -32.91 5.93
C GLN A 484 44.97 -32.55 6.17
N GLY A 485 45.74 -33.10 7.10
CA GLY A 485 45.64 -34.26 7.96
C GLY A 485 47.08 -34.64 8.29
N SER A 486 47.43 -34.69 9.57
CA SER A 486 48.76 -35.08 10.05
C SER A 486 49.10 -36.51 9.60
N LYS A 487 50.30 -36.71 9.04
CA LYS A 487 51.11 -37.93 9.19
C LYS A 487 52.60 -37.61 9.04
N ALA A 488 53.36 -38.16 10.00
CA ALA A 488 54.81 -38.21 10.20
C ALA A 488 55.39 -37.09 11.07
#